data_AF-A0A2N2A2M9-F1
#
_entry.id   AF-A0A2N2A2M9-F1
#
_cell.length_a   1.000
_cell.length_b   1.000
_cell.length_c   1.000
_cell.angle_alpha   90.00
_cell.angle_beta   90.00
_cell.angle_gamma   90.00
#
_symmetry.space_group_name_H-M   'P 1'
#
loop_
_entity.id
_entity.type
_entity.pdbx_description
1 polymer ?
#
loop_
_entity_poly.entity_id
_entity_poly.type
_entity_poly.pdbx_seq_one_letter_code
_entity_poly.pdbx_strand_id
1 'polypeptide(L)' 'MPDDFGYFGKGLTGYAQYMTAFDRNKGGGKRPSGGKSGCLTTLLLGLLLLSAAIWLV' A
#
# COMPACT_ATOMS: atom_id res chain seq x y z
N MET A 1 2.36 -7.64 -35.63
CA MET A 1 2.15 -8.20 -34.28
C MET A 1 0.76 -7.76 -33.81
N PRO A 2 -0.26 -8.62 -33.86
CA PRO A 2 -1.68 -8.24 -33.64
C PRO A 2 -2.12 -8.12 -32.17
N ASP A 3 -1.25 -8.46 -31.22
CA ASP A 3 -1.56 -8.60 -29.80
C ASP A 3 -0.83 -7.59 -28.90
N ASP A 4 -0.36 -6.46 -29.46
CA ASP A 4 0.29 -5.46 -28.63
C ASP A 4 -0.77 -4.55 -27.99
N PHE A 5 -1.27 -4.98 -26.85
CA PHE A 5 -2.29 -4.29 -26.06
C PHE A 5 -1.70 -3.24 -25.13
N GLY A 6 -0.40 -2.95 -25.28
CA GLY A 6 0.34 -2.03 -24.43
C GLY A 6 0.47 -2.54 -22.99
N TYR A 7 1.09 -1.71 -22.15
CA TYR A 7 1.50 -2.05 -20.79
C TYR A 7 0.37 -2.59 -19.87
N PHE A 8 -0.90 -2.24 -20.14
CA PHE A 8 -2.04 -2.61 -19.29
C PHE A 8 -2.91 -3.75 -19.84
N GLY A 9 -2.75 -4.13 -21.12
CA GLY A 9 -3.57 -5.18 -21.73
C GLY A 9 -5.01 -4.77 -22.08
N LYS A 10 -5.82 -5.75 -22.53
CA LYS A 10 -7.23 -5.55 -22.93
C LYS A 10 -8.20 -5.72 -21.76
N GLY A 11 -9.40 -5.15 -21.94
CA GLY A 11 -10.56 -5.39 -21.06
C GLY A 11 -10.61 -4.52 -19.81
N LEU A 12 -11.58 -4.82 -18.94
CA LEU A 12 -11.86 -4.05 -17.73
C LEU A 12 -10.70 -4.07 -16.72
N THR A 13 -9.95 -5.17 -16.69
CA THR A 13 -8.74 -5.32 -15.88
C THR A 13 -7.65 -4.34 -16.29
N GLY A 14 -7.36 -4.23 -17.59
CA GLY A 14 -6.40 -3.26 -18.11
C GLY A 14 -6.86 -1.81 -17.88
N TYR A 15 -8.16 -1.54 -18.07
CA TYR A 15 -8.75 -0.24 -17.78
C TYR A 15 -8.61 0.15 -16.30
N ALA A 16 -8.91 -0.76 -15.36
CA ALA A 16 -8.78 -0.49 -13.92
C ALA A 16 -7.33 -0.19 -13.51
N GLN A 17 -6.36 -0.93 -14.07
CA GLN A 17 -4.93 -0.69 -13.82
C GLN A 17 -4.45 0.63 -14.42
N TYR A 18 -4.90 0.97 -15.64
CA TYR A 18 -4.61 2.27 -16.25
C TYR A 18 -5.15 3.42 -15.39
N MET A 19 -6.40 3.32 -14.91
CA MET A 19 -7.00 4.34 -14.04
C MET A 19 -6.21 4.49 -12.74
N THR A 20 -5.81 3.37 -12.15
CA THR A 20 -5.01 3.36 -10.92
C THR A 20 -3.64 4.01 -11.12
N ALA A 21 -2.97 3.71 -12.24
CA ALA A 21 -1.66 4.27 -12.56
C ALA A 21 -1.72 5.77 -12.90
N PHE A 22 -2.72 6.18 -13.68
CA PHE A 22 -2.93 7.57 -14.07
C PHE A 22 -3.32 8.46 -12.87
N ASP A 23 -4.19 7.96 -12.00
CA ASP A 23 -4.60 8.62 -10.77
C ASP A 23 -3.43 8.71 -9.76
N ARG A 24 -2.55 7.70 -9.69
CA ARG A 24 -1.28 7.79 -8.95
C ARG A 24 -0.35 8.89 -9.47
N ASN A 25 -0.32 9.12 -10.79
CA ASN A 25 0.58 10.11 -11.37
C ASN A 25 0.05 11.55 -11.25
N LYS A 26 -1.26 11.73 -11.10
CA LYS A 26 -1.90 13.03 -10.79
C LYS A 26 -1.90 13.34 -9.29
N GLY A 27 -2.13 12.33 -8.47
CA GLY A 27 -2.05 12.42 -7.02
C GLY A 27 -0.64 12.08 -6.56
N GLY A 28 0.31 13.02 -6.72
CA GLY A 28 1.60 12.99 -6.05
C GLY A 28 1.39 13.03 -4.53
N GLY A 29 1.08 11.89 -3.94
CA GLY A 29 0.57 11.82 -2.58
C GLY A 29 0.33 10.38 -2.17
N LYS A 30 1.41 9.73 -1.73
CA LYS A 30 1.41 8.61 -0.78
C LYS A 30 0.24 7.63 -0.91
N ARG A 31 0.37 6.60 -1.74
CA ARG A 31 -0.36 5.35 -1.49
C ARG A 31 0.54 4.43 -0.65
N PRO A 32 0.26 4.23 0.66
CA PRO A 32 0.68 3.02 1.33
C PRO A 32 -0.08 1.87 0.67
N SER A 33 0.57 1.22 -0.28
CA SER A 33 0.08 -0.04 -0.82
C SER A 33 0.08 -1.06 0.31
N GLY A 34 -1.10 -1.57 0.67
CA GLY A 34 -1.28 -2.86 1.34
C GLY A 34 -0.29 -3.19 2.46
N GLY A 35 -0.59 -2.74 3.66
CA GLY A 35 0.13 -3.18 4.86
C GLY A 35 0.25 -2.05 5.86
N LYS A 36 -0.43 -2.22 6.99
CA LYS A 36 -0.17 -1.65 8.32
C LYS A 36 1.17 -0.87 8.40
N SER A 37 1.20 0.35 7.87
CA SER A 37 2.39 1.21 7.81
C SER A 37 2.22 2.22 8.93
N GLY A 38 3.01 2.26 9.98
CA GLY A 38 4.38 1.77 10.18
C GLY A 38 5.11 2.61 11.26
N CYS A 39 4.41 3.51 11.94
CA CYS A 39 4.94 4.29 13.06
C CYS A 39 4.00 4.23 14.28
N LEU A 40 2.70 4.54 14.11
CA LEU A 40 1.76 4.47 15.23
C LEU A 40 1.60 3.03 15.76
N THR A 41 1.44 2.06 14.85
CA THR A 41 1.30 0.65 15.23
C THR A 41 2.55 0.09 15.89
N THR A 42 3.75 0.48 15.43
CA THR A 42 5.01 0.07 16.04
C THR A 42 5.22 0.75 17.39
N LEU A 43 4.85 2.02 17.54
CA LEU A 43 4.88 2.73 18.82
C LEU A 43 3.91 2.10 19.83
N LEU A 44 2.67 1.80 19.41
CA LEU A 44 1.67 1.16 20.26
C LEU A 44 2.11 -0.25 20.69
N LEU A 45 2.65 -1.05 19.76
CA LEU A 45 3.18 -2.38 20.09
C LEU A 45 4.40 -2.29 21.00
N GLY A 46 5.31 -1.35 20.75
CA GLY A 46 6.48 -1.11 21.60
C GLY A 46 6.10 -0.70 23.02
N LEU A 47 5.15 0.23 23.17
CA LEU A 47 4.64 0.65 24.47
C LEU A 47 3.95 -0.49 25.23
N LEU A 48 3.17 -1.32 24.52
CA LEU A 48 2.47 -2.46 25.12
C LEU A 48 3.45 -3.56 25.59
N LEU A 49 4.53 -3.81 24.85
CA LEU A 49 5.54 -4.78 25.25
C LEU A 49 6.38 -4.27 26.44
N LEU A 50 6.73 -2.98 26.45
CA LEU A 50 7.46 -2.36 27.56
C LEU A 50 6.64 -2.37 28.86
N SER A 51 5.34 -2.02 28.79
CA SER A 51 4.48 -2.03 29.97
C SER A 51 4.31 -3.42 30.55
N ALA A 52 4.16 -4.44 29.70
CA ALA A 52 4.09 -5.84 30.13
C ALA A 52 5.41 -6.31 30.76
N ALA A 53 6.56 -5.92 30.21
CA ALA A 53 7.87 -6.28 30.76
C ALA A 53 8.12 -5.65 32.14
N ILE A 54 7.69 -4.41 32.36
CA ILE A 54 7.80 -3.72 33.67
C ILE A 54 6.93 -4.42 34.71
N TRP A 55 5.76 -4.93 34.33
CA TRP A 55 4.87 -5.67 35.22
C TRP A 55 5.34 -7.10 35.54
N LEU A 56 6.30 -7.63 34.78
CA LEU A 56 6.87 -8.97 34.95
C LEU A 56 8.18 -8.99 35.75
N VAL A 57 8.70 -7.82 36.13
CA VAL A 57 9.84 -7.62 37.04
C VAL A 57 9.33 -7.34 38.44
#